data_AF-A0A3B1A8I8-F1
#
_entry.id   AF-A0A3B1A8I8-F1
#
_cell.length_a   1.000
_cell.length_b   1.000
_cell.length_c   1.000
_cell.angle_alpha   90.00
_cell.angle_beta   90.00
_cell.angle_gamma   90.00
#
_symmetry.space_group_name_H-M   'P 1'
#
loop_
_entity.id
_entity.type
_entity.pdbx_description
1 polymer ?
#
loop_
_entity_poly.entity_id
_entity_poly.type
_entity_poly.pdbx_seq_one_letter_code
_entity_poly.pdbx_strand_id
1 'polypeptide(L)'
;MAYRYHQYGGKKEKKHTLIFDWDKGQISNDYLNKPFPLKAGTQDLLSFQIQLMHDLQMNKKSISYIIADKKRVESYSLQYIKESTIETPFKTLDTLELISNKIRNKTQFKIWSAPELNYLPVQIVKTDDSGDTTKLSLKAISFGTPKPSQK
;
A
#
# COMPACT_ATOMS: atom_id res chain seq x y z
N MET A 1 4.44 18.17 1.72
CA MET A 1 4.61 16.91 0.96
C MET A 1 3.30 16.60 0.24
N ALA A 2 3.31 15.94 -0.94
CA ALA A 2 2.08 15.64 -1.67
C ALA A 2 2.07 14.22 -2.27
N TYR A 3 0.91 13.54 -2.20
CA TYR A 3 0.65 12.25 -2.82
C TYR A 3 -0.39 12.43 -3.93
N ARG A 4 -0.12 11.90 -5.12
CA ARG A 4 -1.00 12.00 -6.29
C ARG A 4 -1.39 10.60 -6.76
N TYR A 5 -2.69 10.34 -6.81
CA TYR A 5 -3.25 9.08 -7.27
C TYR A 5 -3.99 9.29 -8.59
N HIS A 6 -3.58 8.58 -9.64
CA HIS A 6 -4.27 8.55 -10.92
C HIS A 6 -4.61 7.11 -11.31
N GLN A 7 -5.89 6.84 -11.59
CA GLN A 7 -6.38 5.56 -12.11
C GLN A 7 -7.10 5.78 -13.44
N TYR A 8 -6.64 5.04 -14.46
CA TYR A 8 -7.23 4.98 -15.81
C TYR A 8 -7.75 3.57 -16.10
N GLY A 9 -8.56 3.41 -17.16
CA GLY A 9 -9.03 2.08 -17.63
C GLY A 9 -10.15 1.45 -16.81
N GLY A 10 -10.68 2.15 -15.79
CA GLY A 10 -11.92 1.75 -15.09
C GLY A 10 -13.16 2.42 -15.70
N LYS A 11 -14.35 2.16 -15.13
CA LYS A 11 -15.61 2.80 -15.54
C LYS A 11 -15.55 4.35 -15.52
N LYS A 12 -14.69 4.90 -14.66
CA LYS A 12 -14.41 6.34 -14.55
C LYS A 12 -12.93 6.52 -14.21
N GLU A 13 -12.32 7.55 -14.77
CA GLU A 13 -11.03 8.02 -14.28
C GLU A 13 -11.15 8.48 -12.83
N LYS A 14 -10.14 8.19 -12.02
CA LYS A 14 -10.05 8.69 -10.64
C LYS A 14 -8.73 9.41 -10.47
N LYS A 15 -8.79 10.67 -10.08
CA LYS A 15 -7.64 11.51 -9.78
C LYS A 15 -7.85 12.14 -8.42
N HIS A 16 -6.89 11.94 -7.52
CA HIS A 16 -6.91 12.55 -6.19
C HIS A 16 -5.52 12.99 -5.77
N THR A 17 -5.43 14.17 -5.17
CA THR A 17 -4.20 14.69 -4.56
C THR A 17 -4.40 14.86 -3.06
N LEU A 18 -3.47 14.35 -2.25
CA LEU A 18 -3.36 14.62 -0.83
C LEU A 18 -2.17 15.54 -0.60
N ILE A 19 -2.36 16.57 0.22
CA ILE A 19 -1.33 17.50 0.67
C ILE A 19 -1.15 17.30 2.17
N PHE A 20 0.06 16.98 2.57
CA PHE A 20 0.48 16.79 3.96
C PHE A 20 1.19 18.07 4.42
N ASP A 21 0.49 18.85 5.25
CA ASP A 21 0.98 20.05 5.91
C ASP A 21 1.39 19.68 7.34
N TRP A 22 2.68 19.35 7.50
CA TRP A 22 3.25 18.92 8.77
C TRP A 22 3.31 20.07 9.79
N ASP A 23 3.50 21.30 9.33
CA ASP A 23 3.57 22.48 10.19
C ASP A 23 2.21 22.76 10.84
N LYS A 24 1.12 22.58 10.09
CA LYS A 24 -0.25 22.75 10.62
C LYS A 24 -0.85 21.47 11.19
N GLY A 25 -0.17 20.33 11.06
CA GLY A 25 -0.69 19.03 11.48
C GLY A 25 -1.98 18.63 10.75
N GLN A 26 -2.07 18.90 9.44
CA GLN A 26 -3.29 18.64 8.66
C GLN A 26 -3.00 17.99 7.31
N ILE A 27 -3.98 17.20 6.86
CA ILE A 27 -4.05 16.68 5.50
C ILE A 27 -5.24 17.33 4.80
N SER A 28 -5.01 17.88 3.61
CA SER A 28 -6.07 18.34 2.72
C SER A 28 -6.05 17.53 1.42
N ASN A 29 -7.20 17.42 0.75
CA ASN A 29 -7.28 16.75 -0.54
C ASN A 29 -8.41 17.33 -1.40
N ASP A 30 -8.47 16.91 -2.66
CA ASP A 30 -9.50 17.30 -3.64
C ASP A 30 -10.80 16.45 -3.55
N TYR A 31 -10.90 15.55 -2.57
CA TYR A 31 -12.02 14.62 -2.39
C TYR A 31 -12.93 15.02 -1.23
N LEU A 32 -12.38 15.61 -0.17
CA LEU A 32 -13.06 16.07 1.03
C LEU A 32 -13.10 17.59 1.05
N ASN A 33 -14.24 18.15 1.46
CA ASN A 33 -14.42 19.60 1.54
C ASN A 33 -13.70 20.24 2.75
N LYS A 34 -13.08 19.45 3.63
CA LYS A 34 -12.41 19.93 4.85
C LYS A 34 -11.11 19.15 5.11
N PRO A 35 -10.04 19.82 5.60
CA PRO A 35 -8.85 19.14 6.09
C PRO A 35 -9.17 18.20 7.26
N PHE A 36 -8.31 17.21 7.46
CA PHE A 36 -8.39 16.27 8.57
C PHE A 36 -7.04 16.12 9.28
N PRO A 37 -7.04 15.67 10.56
CA PRO A 37 -5.82 15.65 11.37
C PRO A 37 -4.71 14.77 10.78
N LEU A 38 -3.49 15.30 10.74
CA LEU A 38 -2.27 14.58 10.41
C LEU A 38 -1.60 14.09 11.69
N LYS A 39 -1.36 12.78 11.78
CA LYS A 39 -0.61 12.19 12.89
C LYS A 39 0.85 12.02 12.51
N ALA A 40 1.76 12.13 13.48
CA ALA A 40 3.17 11.80 13.28
C ALA A 40 3.32 10.39 12.71
N GLY A 41 4.21 10.22 11.74
CA GLY A 41 4.45 8.92 11.08
C GLY A 41 3.35 8.47 10.11
N THR A 42 2.39 9.33 9.75
CA THR A 42 1.40 9.02 8.72
C THR A 42 2.08 8.83 7.37
N GLN A 43 1.82 7.69 6.75
CA GLN A 43 2.25 7.30 5.40
C GLN A 43 1.07 7.47 4.42
N ASP A 44 1.38 7.69 3.14
CA ASP A 44 0.41 7.56 2.06
C ASP A 44 0.39 6.13 1.49
N LEU A 45 -0.53 5.86 0.55
CA LEU A 45 -0.73 4.54 -0.04
C LEU A 45 0.46 4.00 -0.87
N LEU A 46 1.38 4.86 -1.31
CA LEU A 46 2.60 4.44 -2.00
C LEU A 46 3.74 4.26 -1.01
N SER A 47 3.96 5.24 -0.13
CA SER A 47 5.08 5.21 0.83
C SER A 47 4.97 4.04 1.82
N PHE A 48 3.77 3.63 2.24
CA PHE A 48 3.64 2.45 3.10
C PHE A 48 4.14 1.16 2.44
N GLN A 49 4.03 1.02 1.11
CA GLN A 49 4.48 -0.18 0.41
C GLN A 49 6.00 -0.29 0.45
N ILE A 50 6.68 0.84 0.29
CA ILE A 50 8.15 0.92 0.43
C ILE A 50 8.57 0.60 1.86
N GLN A 51 7.87 1.16 2.86
CA GLN A 51 8.13 0.85 4.26
C GLN A 51 7.90 -0.64 4.56
N LEU A 52 6.85 -1.25 4.00
CA LEU A 52 6.58 -2.68 4.11
C LEU A 52 7.70 -3.53 3.54
N MET A 53 8.20 -3.19 2.34
CA MET A 53 9.33 -3.89 1.72
C MET A 53 10.55 -3.88 2.66
N HIS A 54 10.90 -2.70 3.18
CA HIS A 54 12.01 -2.53 4.12
C HIS A 54 11.80 -3.32 5.41
N ASP A 55 10.61 -3.26 5.99
CA ASP A 55 10.31 -3.95 7.25
C ASP A 55 10.32 -5.48 7.11
N LEU A 56 9.93 -6.00 5.95
CA LEU A 56 10.03 -7.42 5.64
C LEU A 56 11.48 -7.88 5.41
N GLN A 57 12.33 -7.05 4.80
CA GLN A 57 13.77 -7.30 4.71
C GLN A 57 14.44 -7.39 6.09
N MET A 58 13.91 -6.65 7.07
CA MET A 58 14.33 -6.71 8.48
C MET A 58 13.69 -7.87 9.25
N ASN A 59 13.06 -8.83 8.56
CA ASN A 59 12.38 -9.98 9.14
C ASN A 59 11.26 -9.64 10.15
N LYS A 60 10.67 -8.44 10.09
CA LYS A 60 9.55 -8.09 10.97
C LYS A 60 8.32 -8.93 10.61
N LYS A 61 7.71 -9.54 11.63
CA LYS A 61 6.51 -10.40 11.48
C LYS A 61 5.21 -9.71 11.90
N SER A 62 5.32 -8.66 12.71
CA SER A 62 4.22 -7.81 13.16
C SER A 62 4.60 -6.36 12.89
N ILE A 63 3.78 -5.65 12.13
CA ILE A 63 4.10 -4.30 11.68
C ILE A 63 2.85 -3.42 11.77
N SER A 64 3.00 -2.17 12.20
CA SER A 64 1.89 -1.22 12.32
C SER A 64 2.19 0.08 11.59
N TYR A 65 1.19 0.59 10.86
CA TYR A 65 1.28 1.82 10.08
C TYR A 65 0.09 2.72 10.36
N ILE A 66 0.31 4.03 10.29
CA ILE A 66 -0.74 5.03 10.18
C ILE A 66 -0.80 5.42 8.70
N ILE A 67 -1.92 5.17 8.04
CA ILE A 67 -2.06 5.36 6.59
C ILE A 67 -3.15 6.38 6.32
N ALA A 68 -2.82 7.38 5.50
CA ALA A 68 -3.77 8.32 4.93
C ALA A 68 -4.24 7.85 3.55
N ASP A 69 -5.55 7.78 3.38
CA ASP A 69 -6.18 7.72 2.07
C ASP A 69 -7.02 8.99 1.82
N LYS A 70 -7.70 9.05 0.67
CA LYS A 70 -8.52 10.21 0.31
C LYS A 70 -9.71 10.47 1.26
N LYS A 71 -10.07 9.54 2.12
CA LYS A 71 -11.23 9.61 3.03
C LYS A 71 -10.84 9.76 4.50
N ARG A 72 -9.70 9.21 4.92
CA ARG A 72 -9.35 9.09 6.34
C ARG A 72 -7.86 8.83 6.59
N VAL A 73 -7.46 9.01 7.85
CA VAL A 73 -6.23 8.45 8.43
C VAL A 73 -6.59 7.29 9.33
N GLU A 74 -5.99 6.13 9.14
CA GLU A 74 -6.33 4.91 9.86
C GLU A 74 -5.09 4.10 10.22
N SER A 75 -5.11 3.44 11.38
CA SER A 75 -4.00 2.62 11.88
C SER A 75 -4.19 1.15 11.55
N TYR A 76 -3.33 0.61 10.70
CA TYR A 76 -3.35 -0.79 10.29
C TYR A 76 -2.22 -1.58 10.95
N SER A 77 -2.54 -2.77 11.47
CA SER A 77 -1.55 -3.74 11.93
C SER A 77 -1.55 -4.94 11.00
N LEU A 78 -0.39 -5.21 10.40
CA LEU A 78 -0.15 -6.36 9.55
C LEU A 78 0.55 -7.47 10.35
N GLN A 79 0.03 -8.67 10.20
CA GLN A 79 0.62 -9.89 10.76
C GLN A 79 1.03 -10.80 9.62
N TYR A 80 2.26 -11.29 9.66
CA TYR A 80 2.69 -12.41 8.83
C TYR A 80 1.85 -13.65 9.15
N ILE A 81 1.44 -14.37 8.12
CA ILE A 81 0.63 -15.58 8.24
C ILE A 81 1.45 -16.80 7.83
N LYS A 82 1.94 -16.82 6.59
CA LYS A 82 2.64 -17.97 6.02
C LYS A 82 3.37 -17.59 4.73
N GLU A 83 4.21 -18.51 4.28
CA GLU A 83 4.70 -18.55 2.90
C GLU A 83 3.62 -19.11 1.99
N SER A 84 3.58 -18.61 0.75
CA SER A 84 2.65 -19.08 -0.28
C SER A 84 3.18 -18.72 -1.66
N THR A 85 2.62 -19.36 -2.68
CA THR A 85 3.02 -19.14 -4.06
C THR A 85 1.92 -18.39 -4.81
N ILE A 86 2.29 -17.35 -5.58
CA ILE A 86 1.39 -16.56 -6.41
C ILE A 86 1.78 -16.69 -7.88
N GLU A 87 0.84 -17.13 -8.71
CA GLU A 87 0.99 -17.09 -10.16
C GLU A 87 0.77 -15.67 -10.68
N THR A 88 1.74 -15.17 -11.45
CA THR A 88 1.63 -13.91 -12.19
C THR A 88 1.80 -14.18 -13.69
N PRO A 89 1.39 -13.25 -14.59
CA PRO A 89 1.50 -13.48 -16.03
C PRO A 89 2.93 -13.73 -16.54
N PHE A 90 3.95 -13.31 -15.79
CA PHE A 90 5.34 -13.42 -16.21
C PHE A 90 6.07 -14.58 -15.52
N LYS A 91 5.71 -14.95 -14.29
CA LYS A 91 6.15 -16.20 -13.63
C LYS A 91 5.39 -16.49 -12.34
N THR A 92 5.64 -17.67 -11.78
CA THR A 92 5.22 -18.06 -10.44
C THR A 92 6.21 -17.52 -9.39
N LEU A 93 5.70 -16.96 -8.30
CA LEU A 93 6.48 -16.28 -7.26
C LEU A 93 6.24 -16.89 -5.88
N ASP A 94 7.32 -17.14 -5.14
CA ASP A 94 7.22 -17.35 -3.69
C ASP A 94 6.99 -16.03 -2.98
N THR A 95 6.09 -16.05 -1.99
CA THR A 95 5.60 -14.84 -1.33
C THR A 95 5.36 -15.07 0.15
N LEU A 96 5.47 -13.97 0.92
CA LEU A 96 5.00 -13.89 2.30
C LEU A 96 3.59 -13.30 2.30
N GLU A 97 2.62 -14.03 2.86
CA GLU A 97 1.26 -13.55 3.09
C GLU A 97 1.20 -12.78 4.41
N LEU A 98 0.73 -11.53 4.35
CA LEU A 98 0.40 -10.71 5.49
C LEU A 98 -1.09 -10.37 5.50
N ILE A 99 -1.69 -10.29 6.68
CA ILE A 99 -3.09 -9.91 6.86
C ILE A 99 -3.21 -8.70 7.78
N SER A 100 -4.07 -7.76 7.42
CA SER A 100 -4.42 -6.66 8.32
C SER A 100 -5.36 -7.13 9.42
N ASN A 101 -5.29 -6.49 10.57
CA ASN A 101 -6.40 -6.50 11.51
C ASN A 101 -7.68 -6.00 10.84
N LYS A 102 -8.84 -6.51 11.27
CA LYS A 102 -10.13 -5.90 10.91
C LYS A 102 -10.29 -4.64 11.74
N ILE A 103 -10.27 -3.48 11.10
CA ILE A 103 -10.51 -2.22 11.79
C ILE A 103 -12.01 -1.98 11.85
N ARG A 104 -12.57 -1.98 13.08
CA ARG A 104 -13.96 -1.59 13.38
C ARG A 104 -15.00 -2.28 12.48
N ASN A 105 -14.83 -3.59 12.22
CA ASN A 105 -15.69 -4.40 11.34
C ASN A 105 -15.79 -3.93 9.88
N LYS A 106 -14.86 -3.11 9.39
CA LYS A 106 -14.92 -2.60 8.01
C LYS A 106 -14.07 -3.46 7.08
N THR A 107 -12.90 -2.95 6.71
CA THR A 107 -12.07 -3.52 5.67
C THR A 107 -10.96 -4.39 6.25
N GLN A 108 -10.78 -5.57 5.69
CA GLN A 108 -9.55 -6.36 5.83
C GLN A 108 -8.77 -6.32 4.52
N PHE A 109 -7.46 -6.32 4.58
CA PHE A 109 -6.66 -6.59 3.40
C PHE A 109 -5.59 -7.64 3.67
N LYS A 110 -5.27 -8.39 2.62
CA LYS A 110 -4.17 -9.34 2.54
C LYS A 110 -3.17 -8.87 1.51
N ILE A 111 -1.89 -9.00 1.82
CA ILE A 111 -0.78 -8.62 0.95
C ILE A 111 0.12 -9.84 0.79
N TRP A 112 0.48 -10.13 -0.45
CA TRP A 112 1.50 -11.11 -0.79
C TRP A 112 2.72 -10.38 -1.31
N SER A 113 3.86 -10.53 -0.63
CA SER A 113 5.11 -9.84 -0.95
C SER A 113 6.17 -10.84 -1.37
N ALA A 114 6.82 -10.62 -2.53
CA ALA A 114 7.76 -11.57 -3.11
C ALA A 114 9.22 -11.26 -2.68
N PRO A 115 9.90 -12.10 -1.89
CA PRO A 115 11.26 -11.84 -1.43
C PRO A 115 12.26 -11.60 -2.58
N GLU A 116 12.15 -12.40 -3.64
CA GLU A 116 12.99 -12.27 -4.84
C GLU A 116 12.83 -10.92 -5.59
N LEU A 117 11.75 -10.18 -5.34
CA LEU A 117 11.52 -8.83 -5.86
C LEU A 117 11.73 -7.77 -4.78
N ASN A 118 12.67 -7.99 -3.85
CA ASN A 118 12.90 -7.13 -2.69
C ASN A 118 11.64 -6.92 -1.85
N TYR A 119 10.87 -7.99 -1.67
CA TYR A 119 9.62 -7.98 -0.91
C TYR A 119 8.52 -7.08 -1.49
N LEU A 120 8.57 -6.79 -2.80
CA LEU A 120 7.52 -6.04 -3.48
C LEU A 120 6.15 -6.71 -3.29
N PRO A 121 5.08 -5.96 -2.93
CA PRO A 121 3.71 -6.45 -2.98
C PRO A 121 3.31 -6.84 -4.40
N VAL A 122 3.09 -8.13 -4.64
CA VAL A 122 2.70 -8.66 -5.96
C VAL A 122 1.21 -8.95 -6.08
N GLN A 123 0.53 -9.07 -4.95
CA GLN A 123 -0.92 -9.19 -4.88
C GLN A 123 -1.45 -8.50 -3.63
N ILE A 124 -2.57 -7.79 -3.78
CA ILE A 124 -3.31 -7.21 -2.66
C ILE A 124 -4.78 -7.59 -2.83
N VAL A 125 -5.37 -8.18 -1.80
CA VAL A 125 -6.81 -8.46 -1.76
C VAL A 125 -7.40 -7.62 -0.65
N LYS A 126 -8.40 -6.82 -0.98
CA LYS A 126 -9.19 -6.05 -0.03
C LYS A 126 -10.58 -6.67 0.05
N THR A 127 -11.03 -6.95 1.25
CA THR A 127 -12.41 -7.39 1.55
C THR A 127 -13.07 -6.29 2.36
N ASP A 128 -14.23 -5.80 1.92
CA ASP A 128 -15.02 -4.82 2.68
C ASP A 128 -16.00 -5.51 3.65
N ASP A 129 -16.91 -4.73 4.23
CA ASP A 129 -17.87 -5.17 5.24
C ASP A 129 -19.01 -6.02 4.67
N SER A 130 -19.37 -5.85 3.39
CA SER A 130 -20.32 -6.75 2.70
C SER A 130 -19.68 -8.10 2.33
N GLY A 131 -18.36 -8.20 2.39
CA GLY A 131 -17.60 -9.37 1.95
C GLY A 131 -17.17 -9.29 0.49
N ASP A 132 -17.43 -8.17 -0.19
CA ASP A 132 -16.99 -7.96 -1.55
C ASP A 132 -15.47 -7.83 -1.60
N THR A 133 -14.87 -8.47 -2.60
CA THR A 133 -13.42 -8.50 -2.73
C THR A 133 -12.94 -7.68 -3.94
N THR A 134 -11.93 -6.86 -3.71
CA THR A 134 -11.16 -6.19 -4.75
C THR A 134 -9.74 -6.74 -4.75
N LYS A 135 -9.30 -7.26 -5.89
CA LYS A 135 -7.96 -7.82 -6.08
C LYS A 135 -7.11 -6.92 -6.97
N LEU A 136 -5.92 -6.58 -6.50
CA LEU A 136 -4.84 -6.00 -7.30
C LEU A 136 -3.78 -7.08 -7.51
N SER A 137 -3.24 -7.17 -8.73
CA SER A 137 -2.23 -8.17 -9.09
C SER A 137 -1.20 -7.56 -10.00
N LEU A 138 0.07 -7.83 -9.72
CA LEU A 138 1.19 -7.41 -10.53
C LEU A 138 1.12 -8.11 -11.89
N LYS A 139 1.06 -7.33 -12.97
CA LYS A 139 0.96 -7.84 -14.35
C LYS A 139 2.30 -7.86 -15.06
N ALA A 140 3.13 -6.84 -14.82
CA ALA A 140 4.46 -6.72 -15.37
C ALA A 140 5.29 -5.82 -14.45
N ILE A 141 6.60 -6.01 -14.49
CA ILE A 141 7.58 -5.15 -13.83
C ILE A 141 8.82 -5.06 -14.73
N SER A 142 9.40 -3.87 -14.81
CA SER A 142 10.69 -3.66 -15.45
C SER A 142 11.56 -2.82 -14.53
N PHE A 143 12.83 -3.20 -14.42
CA PHE A 143 13.82 -2.41 -13.73
C PHE A 143 14.62 -1.65 -14.77
N GLY A 144 14.77 -0.34 -14.60
CA GLY A 144 15.70 0.42 -15.42
C GLY A 144 17.13 -0.12 -15.21
N THR A 145 17.91 -0.21 -16.28
CA THR A 145 19.35 -0.41 -16.13
C THR A 145 19.93 0.79 -15.38
N PRO A 146 20.70 0.59 -14.28
CA PRO A 146 21.34 1.70 -13.61
C PRO A 146 22.26 2.40 -14.62
N LYS A 147 22.10 3.72 -14.79
CA LYS A 147 23.07 4.51 -15.55
C LYS A 147 24.43 4.34 -14.86
N PRO A 148 25.51 3.99 -15.58
CA PRO A 148 26.83 3.95 -14.98
C PRO A 148 27.14 5.33 -14.40
N SER A 149 27.59 5.36 -13.14
CA SER A 149 27.97 6.59 -12.46
C SER A 149 29.04 7.30 -13.29
N GLN A 150 28.74 8.52 -13.76
CA GLN A 150 29.79 9.39 -14.29
C GLN A 150 30.72 9.73 -13.12
N LYS A 151 31.99 9.38 -13.27
CA LYS A 151 33.09 9.85 -12.43
C LYS A 151 33.39 11.31 -12.73
#